data_AF-A0A0M9GV67-F1
#
_entry.id   AF-A0A0M9GV67-F1
#
_cell.length_a   1.000
_cell.length_b   1.000
_cell.length_c   1.000
_cell.angle_alpha   90.00
_cell.angle_beta   90.00
_cell.angle_gamma   90.00
#
_symmetry.space_group_name_H-M   'P 1'
#
loop_
_entity.id
_entity.type
_entity.pdbx_description
1 polymer ?
#
loop_
_entity_poly.entity_id
_entity_poly.type
_entity_poly.pdbx_seq_one_letter_code
_entity_poly.pdbx_strand_id
1 'polypeptide(L)' 'MYTIYNKGELDGLASPTYWWPEDRSWCVSTDYDLDFTIFGGNKQLFDALMFNDKLECIEVDLETRIDE' A
#
# COMPACT_ATOMS: atom_id res chain seq x y z
N MET A 1 -13.86 -7.79 2.37
CA MET A 1 -12.45 -7.76 1.92
C MET A 1 -12.42 -8.31 0.50
N TYR A 2 -12.21 -7.45 -0.50
CA TYR A 2 -12.05 -7.87 -1.89
C TYR A 2 -10.55 -7.83 -2.18
N THR A 3 -9.91 -9.00 -2.22
CA THR A 3 -8.50 -9.14 -2.61
C THR A 3 -8.47 -9.63 -4.04
N ILE A 4 -7.80 -8.89 -4.94
CA ILE A 4 -7.50 -9.39 -6.28
C ILE A 4 -6.25 -10.25 -6.13
N TYR A 5 -6.45 -11.56 -6.04
CA TYR A 5 -5.36 -12.54 -6.07
C TYR A 5 -4.90 -12.75 -7.51
N ASN A 6 -3.63 -12.45 -7.81
CA ASN A 6 -2.96 -13.03 -8.97
C ASN A 6 -2.35 -14.37 -8.55
N LYS A 7 -2.78 -15.44 -9.21
CA LYS A 7 -2.56 -16.83 -8.81
C LYS A 7 -1.14 -17.29 -9.19
N GLY A 8 -0.18 -17.13 -8.28
CA GLY A 8 1.09 -17.88 -8.28
C GLY A 8 0.99 -19.08 -7.34
N GLU A 9 1.58 -20.22 -7.73
CA GLU A 9 1.41 -21.59 -7.21
C GLU A 9 1.83 -21.86 -5.73
N LEU A 10 1.72 -20.89 -4.82
CA LEU A 10 2.02 -21.07 -3.40
C LEU A 10 0.83 -20.62 -2.56
N ASP A 11 0.00 -21.59 -2.16
CA ASP A 11 -1.08 -21.40 -1.19
C ASP A 11 -0.49 -20.88 0.15
N GLY A 12 -0.48 -19.55 0.33
CA GLY A 12 -0.35 -18.91 1.65
C GLY A 12 0.88 -18.03 1.92
N LEU A 13 1.72 -17.68 0.94
CA LEU A 13 2.95 -16.90 1.20
C LEU A 13 3.02 -15.48 0.58
N ALA A 14 2.01 -15.04 -0.18
CA ALA A 14 2.03 -13.71 -0.79
C ALA A 14 1.15 -12.71 -0.03
N SER A 15 1.67 -11.51 0.22
CA SER A 15 0.85 -10.35 0.57
C SER A 15 -0.06 -9.99 -0.62
N PRO A 16 -1.31 -9.56 -0.38
CA PRO A 16 -2.17 -9.02 -1.43
C PRO A 16 -1.49 -7.84 -2.13
N THR A 17 -1.44 -7.83 -3.47
CA THR A 17 -0.94 -6.66 -4.23
C THR A 17 -1.70 -5.39 -3.86
N TYR A 18 -3.02 -5.49 -3.72
CA TYR A 18 -3.86 -4.41 -3.22
C TYR A 18 -4.82 -4.89 -2.15
N TRP A 19 -5.04 -4.05 -1.14
CA TRP A 19 -6.08 -4.26 -0.14
C TRP A 19 -6.63 -2.95 0.41
N TRP A 20 -7.91 -2.98 0.77
CA TRP A 20 -8.68 -1.81 1.21
C TRP A 20 -9.88 -2.25 2.07
N PRO A 21 -10.42 -1.34 2.92
CA PRO A 21 -11.62 -1.60 3.70
C PRO A 21 -12.87 -1.53 2.82
N GLU A 22 -14.00 -2.06 3.29
CA GLU A 22 -15.25 -2.09 2.51
C GLU A 22 -15.72 -0.70 2.03
N ASP A 23 -15.51 0.33 2.84
CA ASP A 23 -15.86 1.72 2.54
C ASP A 23 -14.89 2.43 1.59
N ARG A 24 -13.80 1.76 1.17
CA ARG A 24 -12.73 2.29 0.30
C ARG A 24 -12.11 3.59 0.82
N SER A 25 -12.08 3.78 2.13
CA SER A 25 -11.53 4.99 2.76
C SER A 25 -10.00 5.12 2.64
N TRP A 26 -9.29 4.02 2.37
CA TRP A 26 -7.87 3.96 2.04
C TRP A 26 -7.54 2.73 1.19
N CYS A 27 -6.35 2.68 0.62
CA CYS A 27 -5.83 1.56 -0.15
C CYS A 27 -4.34 1.40 0.12
N VAL A 28 -3.87 0.17 0.17
CA VAL A 28 -2.45 -0.18 0.20
C VAL A 28 -2.12 -0.92 -1.08
N SER A 29 -1.00 -0.54 -1.71
CA SER A 29 -0.40 -1.22 -2.86
C SER A 29 0.99 -1.73 -2.50
N THR A 30 1.23 -3.02 -2.68
CA THR A 30 2.54 -3.66 -2.55
C THR A 30 2.84 -4.40 -3.84
N ASP A 31 4.07 -4.29 -4.30
CA ASP A 31 4.58 -4.98 -5.47
C ASP A 31 5.85 -5.73 -5.09
N TYR A 32 6.09 -6.90 -5.69
CA TYR A 32 7.27 -7.70 -5.39
C TYR A 32 8.55 -7.09 -5.99
N ASP A 33 8.40 -6.20 -6.98
CA ASP A 33 9.51 -5.47 -7.60
C ASP A 33 9.84 -4.14 -6.88
N LEU A 34 9.05 -3.73 -5.87
CA LEU A 34 9.27 -2.48 -5.13
C LEU A 34 9.76 -2.76 -3.70
N ASP A 35 10.75 -1.98 -3.25
CA ASP A 35 11.25 -2.02 -1.87
C ASP A 35 10.33 -1.31 -0.85
N PHE A 36 9.23 -0.72 -1.34
CA PHE A 36 8.30 0.06 -0.53
C PHE A 36 6.84 -0.30 -0.83
N THR A 37 5.97 0.20 0.04
CA THR A 37 4.52 0.05 -0.08
C THR A 37 3.91 1.44 -0.25
N ILE A 38 2.96 1.57 -1.16
CA ILE A 38 2.22 2.82 -1.36
C ILE A 38 0.94 2.75 -0.54
N PHE A 39 0.71 3.78 0.27
CA PHE A 39 -0.54 4.00 0.98
C PHE A 39 -1.25 5.22 0.38
N GLY A 40 -2.51 5.06 0.00
CA GLY A 40 -3.40 6.15 -0.38
C GLY A 40 -4.58 6.22 0.57
N GLY A 41 -4.89 7.39 1.12
CA GLY A 41 -6.00 7.53 2.06
C GLY A 41 -6.29 8.98 2.39
N ASN A 42 -7.16 9.19 3.37
CA ASN A 42 -7.47 10.54 3.84
C ASN A 42 -6.29 11.15 4.63
N LYS A 43 -6.34 12.47 4.83
CA LYS A 43 -5.28 13.24 5.50
C LYS A 43 -5.04 12.80 6.94
N GLN A 44 -6.07 12.37 7.66
CA GLN A 44 -5.94 11.91 9.05
C GLN A 44 -5.09 10.65 9.14
N LEU A 45 -5.32 9.66 8.26
CA LEU A 45 -4.52 8.44 8.20
C LEU A 45 -3.10 8.73 7.69
N PHE A 46 -2.98 9.60 6.68
CA PHE A 46 -1.69 10.07 6.20
C PHE A 46 -0.84 10.64 7.35
N ASP A 47 -1.39 11.56 8.14
CA ASP A 47 -0.69 12.17 9.27
C ASP A 47 -0.30 11.12 10.33
N ALA A 48 -1.19 10.18 10.62
CA ALA A 48 -0.90 9.10 11.56
C ALA A 48 0.27 8.20 11.12
N LEU A 49 0.44 7.96 9.81
CA LEU A 49 1.57 7.20 9.28
C LEU A 49 2.84 8.03 9.23
N MET A 50 2.78 9.25 8.72
CA MET A 50 3.93 10.15 8.56
C MET A 50 4.59 10.51 9.90
N PHE A 51 3.81 10.61 10.98
CA PHE A 51 4.33 10.88 12.33
C PHE A 51 4.56 9.63 13.18
N ASN A 52 4.49 8.43 12.59
CA ASN A 52 4.80 7.18 13.29
C ASN A 52 6.32 6.99 13.37
N ASP A 53 6.87 6.91 14.58
CA ASP A 53 8.31 6.79 14.83
C ASP A 53 8.91 5.43 14.43
N LYS A 54 8.06 4.44 14.08
CA LYS A 54 8.48 3.11 13.64
C LYS A 54 8.46 2.93 12.14
N LEU A 55 7.93 3.90 11.40
CA LEU A 55 7.80 3.83 9.95
C LEU A 55 8.69 4.89 9.30
N GLU A 56 9.41 4.50 8.26
CA GLU A 56 9.94 5.45 7.30
C GLU A 56 8.84 5.75 6.29
N CYS A 57 8.46 7.01 6.17
CA CYS A 57 7.40 7.46 5.28
C CYS A 57 7.90 8.64 4.47
N ILE A 58 7.54 8.65 3.19
CA ILE A 58 7.83 9.73 2.25
C ILE A 58 6.51 10.15 1.63
N GLU A 59 6.20 11.44 1.68
CA GLU A 59 5.06 12.00 0.98
C GLU A 59 5.33 11.99 -0.53
N VAL A 60 4.34 11.53 -1.30
CA VAL A 60 4.38 11.47 -2.75
C VAL A 60 3.08 12.04 -3.32
N ASP A 61 3.15 12.55 -4.55
CA ASP A 61 2.01 13.04 -5.30
C ASP A 61 1.78 12.21 -6.58
N LEU A 62 0.81 12.63 -7.40
CA LEU A 62 0.46 11.94 -8.64
C LEU A 62 1.55 12.01 -9.73
N GLU A 63 2.50 12.95 -9.61
CA GLU A 63 3.61 13.13 -10.55
C GLU A 63 4.89 12.46 -10.06
N THR A 64 4.90 11.97 -8.82
CA THR A 64 6.02 11.27 -8.24
C THR A 64 6.20 9.93 -8.94
N ARG A 65 7.29 9.82 -9.70
CA ARG A 65 7.73 8.55 -10.28
C ARG A 65 8.16 7.60 -9.15
N ILE A 66 7.66 6.37 -9.22
CA ILE A 66 7.89 5.30 -8.25
C ILE A 66 8.68 4.13 -8.87
N ASP A 67 8.92 4.21 -10.17
CA ASP A 67 9.75 3.32 -10.96
C ASP A 67 11.16 3.90 -11.15
N GLU A 68 12.12 3.06 -11.57
CA GLU A 68 13.42 3.53 -12.07
C GLU A 68 13.29 4.45 -13.30
#